data_AF-A0A8S3JF65-F1
#
_entry.id   AF-A0A8S3JF65-F1
#
_cell.length_a   1.000
_cell.length_b   1.000
_cell.length_c   1.000
_cell.angle_alpha   90.00
_cell.angle_beta   90.00
_cell.angle_gamma   90.00
#
_symmetry.space_group_name_H-M   'P 1'
#
loop_
_entity.id
_entity.type
_entity.pdbx_description
1 polymer ?
#
loop_
_entity_poly.entity_id
_entity_poly.type
_entity_poly.pdbx_seq_one_letter_code
_entity_poly.pdbx_strand_id
1 'polypeptide(L)'
;MEILNKKQGNLAQTEQLFQEYKRKIHDEKIIATIEGLLPELTRKAQNYGQLRKKDDQTSKGFNAYCECVRKTLKSAALDLKTKEHMLQETLDNWKVYLSSYDQLERWLNEGDQVLQRSSQEKLVSSNGFILNAVLSLK
;
A
#
# COMPACT_ATOMS: atom_id res chain seq x y z
N MET A 1 7.42 -19.26 -12.38
CA MET A 1 6.45 -19.45 -11.27
C MET A 1 6.95 -18.95 -9.91
N GLU A 2 8.18 -19.23 -9.47
CA GLU A 2 8.66 -18.78 -8.13
C GLU A 2 8.61 -17.26 -7.90
N ILE A 3 8.94 -16.46 -8.92
CA ILE A 3 8.94 -14.99 -8.80
C ILE A 3 7.52 -14.43 -8.61
N LEU A 4 6.52 -15.00 -9.28
CA LEU A 4 5.10 -14.63 -9.14
C LEU A 4 4.56 -15.01 -7.75
N ASN A 5 4.87 -16.22 -7.27
CA ASN A 5 4.49 -16.66 -5.92
C ASN A 5 5.11 -15.79 -4.83
N LYS A 6 6.38 -15.37 -5.00
CA LYS A 6 7.05 -14.47 -4.06
C LYS A 6 6.44 -13.06 -4.07
N LYS A 7 6.01 -12.56 -5.23
CA LYS A 7 5.34 -11.25 -5.38
C LYS A 7 3.93 -11.25 -4.81
N GLN A 8 3.13 -12.28 -5.08
CA GLN A 8 1.81 -12.46 -4.49
C GLN A 8 1.88 -12.63 -2.97
N GLY A 9 2.92 -13.33 -2.48
CA GLY A 9 3.23 -13.40 -1.04
C GLY A 9 3.50 -12.02 -0.41
N ASN A 10 4.25 -11.15 -1.08
CA ASN A 10 4.53 -9.80 -0.59
C ASN A 10 3.29 -8.89 -0.59
N LEU A 11 2.40 -9.01 -1.59
CA LEU A 11 1.11 -8.29 -1.58
C LEU A 11 0.23 -8.75 -0.42
N ALA A 12 0.04 -10.06 -0.26
CA ALA A 12 -0.80 -10.62 0.80
C ALA A 12 -0.28 -10.23 2.19
N GLN A 13 1.05 -10.22 2.40
CA GLN A 13 1.67 -9.73 3.62
C GLN A 13 1.42 -8.23 3.86
N THR A 14 1.51 -7.41 2.80
CA THR A 14 1.23 -5.97 2.88
C THR A 14 -0.25 -5.71 3.19
N GLU A 15 -1.17 -6.47 2.60
CA GLU A 15 -2.61 -6.41 2.89
C GLU A 15 -2.90 -6.81 4.33
N GLN A 16 -2.29 -7.90 4.81
CA GLN A 16 -2.43 -8.34 6.20
C GLN A 16 -1.94 -7.26 7.18
N LEU A 17 -0.76 -6.66 6.92
CA LEU A 17 -0.21 -5.56 7.72
C LEU A 17 -1.14 -4.35 7.73
N PHE A 18 -1.69 -3.98 6.58
CA PHE A 18 -2.64 -2.87 6.48
C PHE A 18 -3.95 -3.15 7.21
N GLN A 19 -4.48 -4.37 7.13
CA GLN A 19 -5.69 -4.75 7.86
C GLN A 19 -5.45 -4.78 9.38
N GLU A 20 -4.31 -5.29 9.84
CA GLU A 20 -3.95 -5.26 11.26
C GLU A 20 -3.78 -3.81 11.75
N TYR A 21 -3.12 -2.97 10.96
CA TYR A 21 -2.97 -1.56 11.24
C TYR A 21 -4.32 -0.86 11.34
N LYS A 22 -5.19 -1.05 10.35
CA LYS A 22 -6.53 -0.46 10.31
C LYS A 22 -7.36 -0.91 11.51
N ARG A 23 -7.31 -2.19 11.87
CA ARG A 23 -7.96 -2.74 13.07
C ARG A 23 -7.50 -2.01 14.33
N LYS A 24 -6.18 -1.91 14.56
CA LYS A 24 -5.64 -1.23 15.73
C LYS A 24 -6.01 0.26 15.77
N ILE A 25 -6.00 0.95 14.63
CA ILE A 25 -6.25 2.40 14.62
C ILE A 25 -7.74 2.75 14.66
N HIS A 26 -8.58 2.04 13.90
CA HIS A 26 -10.01 2.30 13.79
C HIS A 26 -10.85 1.56 14.83
N ASP A 27 -10.61 0.27 15.06
CA ASP A 27 -11.46 -0.51 15.99
C ASP A 27 -11.19 -0.12 17.45
N GLU A 28 -9.93 0.15 17.79
CA GLU A 28 -9.57 0.71 19.11
C GLU A 28 -9.81 2.24 19.18
N LYS A 29 -10.27 2.86 18.08
CA LYS A 29 -10.61 4.28 17.99
C LYS A 29 -9.50 5.19 18.52
N ILE A 30 -8.23 4.84 18.28
CA ILE A 30 -7.08 5.54 18.88
C ILE A 30 -7.06 7.01 18.46
N ILE A 31 -7.22 7.29 17.16
CA ILE A 31 -7.23 8.66 16.65
C ILE A 31 -8.40 9.45 17.23
N ALA A 32 -9.60 8.87 17.25
CA ALA A 32 -10.79 9.52 17.78
C ALA A 32 -10.67 9.79 19.29
N THR A 33 -10.06 8.87 20.03
CA THR A 33 -9.74 9.02 21.46
C THR A 33 -8.76 10.17 21.67
N ILE A 34 -7.68 10.22 20.90
CA ILE A 34 -6.71 11.32 20.96
C ILE A 34 -7.38 12.67 20.66
N GLU A 35 -8.15 12.75 19.58
CA GLU A 35 -8.85 13.96 19.16
C GLU A 35 -9.88 14.41 20.20
N GLY A 36 -10.54 13.48 20.90
CA GLY A 36 -11.45 13.78 22.01
C GLY A 36 -10.76 14.22 23.31
N LEU A 37 -9.56 13.71 23.61
CA LEU A 37 -8.78 14.09 24.79
C LEU A 37 -8.16 15.49 24.68
N LEU A 38 -7.87 15.96 23.47
CA LEU A 38 -7.22 17.26 23.26
C LEU A 38 -8.04 18.47 23.77
N PRO A 39 -9.35 18.59 23.51
CA PRO A 39 -10.21 19.62 24.10
C PRO A 39 -10.30 19.52 25.62
N GLU A 40 -10.45 18.31 26.14
CA GLU A 40 -10.48 18.01 27.58
C GLU A 40 -9.22 18.50 28.30
N LEU A 41 -8.04 18.22 27.71
CA LEU A 41 -6.75 18.66 28.23
C LEU A 41 -6.64 20.20 28.22
N THR A 42 -7.14 20.83 27.16
CA THR A 42 -7.14 22.30 27.01
C THR A 42 -8.02 22.96 28.07
N ARG A 43 -9.22 22.41 28.29
CA ARG A 43 -10.15 22.88 29.32
C ARG A 43 -9.56 22.74 30.72
N LYS A 44 -8.95 21.60 31.04
CA LYS A 44 -8.30 21.36 32.34
C LYS A 44 -7.16 22.35 32.60
N ALA A 45 -6.32 22.62 31.59
CA ALA A 45 -5.25 23.62 31.67
C ALA A 45 -5.82 25.04 31.96
N GLN A 46 -6.85 25.44 31.21
CA GLN A 46 -7.51 26.74 31.42
C GLN A 46 -8.12 26.86 32.82
N ASN A 47 -8.85 25.85 33.28
CA ASN A 47 -9.47 25.85 34.60
C ASN A 47 -8.43 25.92 35.72
N TYR A 48 -7.32 25.19 35.60
CA TYR A 48 -6.23 25.26 36.57
C TYR A 48 -5.59 26.65 36.62
N GLY A 49 -5.40 27.28 35.46
CA GLY A 49 -4.91 28.65 35.33
C GLY A 49 -5.85 29.73 35.87
N GLN A 50 -7.15 29.43 36.01
CA GLN A 50 -8.14 30.33 36.61
C GLN A 50 -8.23 30.15 38.15
N LEU A 51 -8.09 28.92 38.64
CA LEU A 51 -8.15 28.58 40.07
C LEU A 51 -6.89 29.00 40.84
N ARG A 52 -5.72 29.05 40.16
CA ARG A 52 -4.48 29.59 40.72
C ARG A 52 -4.20 30.98 40.14
N LYS A 53 -3.55 31.87 40.91
CA LYS A 53 -3.03 33.13 40.36
C LYS A 53 -2.14 32.78 39.15
N LYS A 54 -2.34 33.48 38.03
CA LYS A 54 -1.68 33.25 36.73
C LYS A 54 -0.14 33.24 36.81
N ASP A 55 0.42 33.83 37.87
CA ASP A 55 1.86 33.89 38.15
C ASP A 55 2.40 32.82 39.10
N ASP A 56 1.56 31.93 39.63
CA ASP A 56 2.05 30.81 40.41
C ASP A 56 2.87 29.85 39.53
N GLN A 57 4.10 29.56 39.94
CA GLN A 57 5.06 28.71 39.22
C GLN A 57 4.46 27.33 38.93
N THR A 58 3.61 26.83 39.83
CA THR A 58 2.88 25.56 39.67
C THR A 58 1.89 25.61 38.50
N SER A 59 1.20 26.75 38.32
CA SER A 59 0.26 26.97 37.22
C SER A 59 0.96 27.05 35.87
N LYS A 60 2.11 27.73 35.82
CA LYS A 60 2.97 27.76 34.61
C LYS A 60 3.50 26.37 34.25
N GLY A 61 3.97 25.60 35.24
CA GLY A 61 4.45 24.23 35.04
C GLY A 61 3.37 23.28 34.54
N PHE A 62 2.17 23.33 35.11
CA PHE A 62 1.03 22.51 34.68
C PHE A 62 0.59 22.83 33.25
N ASN A 63 0.48 24.12 32.91
CA ASN A 63 0.12 24.54 31.55
C ASN A 63 1.16 24.10 30.52
N ALA A 64 2.47 24.24 30.83
CA ALA A 64 3.53 23.77 29.95
C ALA A 64 3.50 22.25 29.74
N TYR A 65 3.20 21.49 30.79
CA TYR A 65 3.01 20.03 30.70
C TYR A 65 1.82 19.68 29.79
N CYS A 66 0.66 20.31 29.99
CA CYS A 66 -0.51 20.08 29.14
C CYS A 66 -0.23 20.46 27.67
N GLU A 67 0.50 21.55 27.42
CA GLU A 67 0.91 21.90 26.06
C GLU A 67 1.86 20.87 25.43
N CYS A 68 2.80 20.34 26.20
CA CYS A 68 3.70 19.27 25.76
C CYS A 68 2.90 18.02 25.37
N VAL A 69 2.05 17.53 26.27
CA VAL A 69 1.19 16.36 26.02
C VAL A 69 0.30 16.60 24.79
N ARG A 70 -0.28 17.78 24.63
CA ARG A 70 -1.07 18.13 23.44
C ARG A 70 -0.26 18.05 22.15
N LYS A 71 0.98 18.55 22.14
CA LYS A 71 1.86 18.49 20.97
C LYS A 71 2.22 17.03 20.64
N THR A 72 2.59 16.24 21.63
CA THR A 72 2.90 14.81 21.47
C THR A 72 1.72 14.04 20.90
N LEU A 73 0.52 14.24 21.46
CA LEU A 73 -0.70 13.58 21.00
C LEU A 73 -1.08 13.98 19.56
N LYS A 74 -0.95 15.27 19.21
CA LYS A 74 -1.17 15.73 17.83
C LYS A 74 -0.17 15.11 16.85
N SER A 75 1.11 15.05 17.23
CA SER A 75 2.16 14.43 16.42
C SER A 75 1.87 12.94 16.20
N ALA A 76 1.52 12.22 17.27
CA ALA A 76 1.18 10.80 17.18
C ALA A 76 -0.03 10.56 16.26
N ALA A 77 -1.09 11.37 16.39
CA ALA A 77 -2.26 11.26 15.50
C ALA A 77 -1.90 11.51 14.03
N LEU A 78 -1.02 12.49 13.76
CA LEU A 78 -0.53 12.76 12.41
C LEU A 78 0.31 11.60 11.86
N ASP A 79 1.24 11.08 12.65
CA ASP A 79 2.09 9.94 12.26
C ASP A 79 1.25 8.71 11.93
N LEU A 80 0.19 8.47 12.71
CA LEU A 80 -0.74 7.38 12.48
C LEU A 80 -1.51 7.56 11.15
N LYS A 81 -2.01 8.76 10.86
CA LYS A 81 -2.69 9.05 9.59
C LYS A 81 -1.73 8.93 8.40
N THR A 82 -0.50 9.41 8.54
CA THR A 82 0.52 9.32 7.49
C THR A 82 0.89 7.87 7.19
N LYS A 83 1.10 7.03 8.21
CA LYS A 83 1.38 5.60 8.02
C LYS A 83 0.21 4.86 7.37
N GLU A 84 -1.02 5.20 7.71
CA GLU A 84 -2.21 4.66 7.05
C GLU A 84 -2.18 4.96 5.55
N HIS A 85 -1.91 6.23 5.20
CA HIS A 85 -1.84 6.67 3.82
C HIS A 85 -0.71 5.98 3.04
N MET A 86 0.50 5.90 3.61
CA MET A 86 1.64 5.24 2.96
C MET A 86 1.38 3.75 2.71
N LEU A 87 0.73 3.05 3.64
CA LEU A 87 0.35 1.64 3.47
C LEU A 87 -0.69 1.47 2.36
N GLN A 88 -1.68 2.37 2.30
CA GLN A 88 -2.70 2.38 1.25
C GLN A 88 -2.05 2.62 -0.13
N GLU A 89 -1.18 3.63 -0.26
CA GLU A 89 -0.45 3.90 -1.50
C GLU A 89 0.42 2.70 -1.94
N THR A 90 1.10 2.06 -0.98
CA THR A 90 1.91 0.87 -1.25
C THR A 90 1.05 -0.27 -1.83
N LEU A 91 -0.14 -0.49 -1.28
CA LEU A 91 -1.09 -1.49 -1.80
C LEU A 91 -1.56 -1.15 -3.21
N ASP A 92 -1.90 0.10 -3.47
CA ASP A 92 -2.38 0.51 -4.79
C ASP A 92 -1.26 0.41 -5.84
N ASN A 93 -0.02 0.74 -5.48
CA ASN A 93 1.15 0.51 -6.33
C ASN A 93 1.36 -0.97 -6.64
N TRP A 94 1.17 -1.87 -5.67
CA TRP A 94 1.24 -3.31 -5.93
C TRP A 94 0.16 -3.79 -6.90
N LYS A 95 -1.08 -3.29 -6.79
CA LYS A 95 -2.17 -3.63 -7.73
C LYS A 95 -1.85 -3.19 -9.15
N VAL A 96 -1.35 -1.95 -9.30
CA VAL A 96 -0.91 -1.42 -10.61
C VAL A 96 0.21 -2.29 -11.17
N TYR A 97 1.22 -2.60 -10.35
CA TYR A 97 2.35 -3.43 -10.75
C TYR A 97 1.91 -4.81 -11.25
N LEU A 98 1.03 -5.50 -10.51
CA LEU A 98 0.52 -6.81 -10.91
C LEU A 98 -0.31 -6.74 -12.20
N SER A 99 -1.16 -5.73 -12.34
CA SER A 99 -1.93 -5.52 -13.58
C SER A 99 -1.03 -5.31 -14.80
N SER A 100 0.00 -4.46 -14.68
CA SER A 100 0.98 -4.25 -15.75
C SER A 100 1.79 -5.49 -16.06
N TYR A 101 2.15 -6.27 -15.03
CA TYR A 101 2.86 -7.53 -15.19
C TYR A 101 2.01 -8.56 -15.96
N ASP A 102 0.74 -8.73 -15.59
CA ASP A 102 -0.19 -9.64 -16.26
C ASP A 102 -0.39 -9.27 -17.75
N GLN A 103 -0.44 -7.97 -18.05
CA GLN A 103 -0.52 -7.48 -19.44
C GLN A 103 0.74 -7.83 -20.24
N LEU A 104 1.92 -7.61 -19.66
CA LEU A 104 3.19 -7.95 -20.30
C LEU A 104 3.33 -9.46 -20.51
N GLU A 105 2.94 -10.27 -19.53
CA GLU A 105 2.99 -11.73 -19.63
C GLU A 105 2.06 -12.24 -20.73
N ARG A 106 0.84 -11.70 -20.84
CA ARG A 106 -0.07 -12.02 -21.96
C ARG A 106 0.54 -11.64 -23.31
N TRP A 107 1.07 -10.43 -23.42
CA TRP A 107 1.68 -9.96 -24.66
C TRP A 107 2.87 -10.82 -25.10
N LEU A 108 3.73 -11.22 -24.16
CA LEU A 108 4.84 -12.14 -24.43
C LEU A 108 4.36 -13.52 -24.88
N ASN A 109 3.34 -14.07 -24.22
CA ASN A 109 2.77 -15.36 -24.58
C ASN A 109 2.08 -15.34 -25.95
N GLU A 110 1.37 -14.27 -26.28
CA GLU A 110 0.77 -14.08 -27.61
C GLU A 110 1.85 -13.97 -28.69
N GLY A 111 2.91 -13.20 -28.42
CA GLY A 111 4.06 -13.09 -29.33
C GLY A 111 4.74 -14.43 -29.58
N ASP A 112 4.99 -15.23 -28.53
CA ASP A 112 5.59 -16.56 -28.65
C ASP A 112 4.69 -17.51 -29.46
N GLN A 113 3.37 -17.50 -29.22
CA GLN A 113 2.42 -18.29 -30.01
C GLN A 113 2.43 -17.90 -31.50
N VAL A 114 2.50 -16.61 -31.81
CA VAL A 114 2.58 -16.13 -33.21
C VAL A 114 3.89 -16.61 -33.87
N LEU A 115 5.02 -16.52 -33.16
CA LEU A 115 6.32 -16.98 -33.67
C LEU A 115 6.34 -18.50 -33.91
N GLN A 116 5.74 -19.27 -33.00
CA GLN A 116 5.63 -20.73 -33.14
C GLN A 116 4.75 -21.12 -34.34
N ARG A 117 3.58 -20.48 -34.50
CA ARG A 117 2.69 -20.71 -35.66
C ARG A 117 3.38 -20.36 -36.97
N SER A 118 4.06 -19.21 -37.05
CA SER A 118 4.80 -18.81 -38.26
C SER A 118 5.91 -19.80 -38.61
N SER A 119 6.59 -20.35 -37.61
CA SER A 119 7.64 -21.37 -37.80
C SER A 119 7.05 -22.69 -38.30
N GLN A 120 5.91 -23.13 -37.76
CA GLN A 120 5.19 -24.32 -38.23
C GLN A 120 4.65 -24.15 -39.65
N GLU A 121 4.06 -23.01 -39.98
CA GLU A 121 3.54 -22.73 -41.32
C GLU A 121 4.66 -22.74 -42.38
N LYS A 122 5.83 -22.18 -42.06
CA LYS A 122 7.01 -22.25 -42.94
C LYS A 122 7.46 -23.69 -43.19
N LEU A 123 7.55 -24.51 -42.13
CA LEU A 123 7.92 -25.93 -42.25
C LEU A 123 6.94 -26.72 -43.13
N VAL A 124 5.63 -26.52 -42.93
CA VAL A 124 4.59 -27.19 -43.71
C VAL A 124 4.63 -26.75 -45.17
N SER A 125 4.79 -25.46 -45.44
CA SER A 125 4.91 -24.93 -46.80
C SER A 125 6.15 -25.47 -47.53
N SER A 126 7.32 -25.46 -46.88
CA SER A 126 8.55 -26.02 -47.46
C SER A 126 8.43 -27.51 -47.77
N ASN A 127 7.80 -28.29 -46.88
CA ASN A 127 7.58 -29.72 -47.11
C ASN A 127 6.58 -29.97 -48.26
N GLY A 128 5.52 -29.16 -48.37
CA GLY A 128 4.56 -29.23 -49.48
C GLY A 128 5.19 -28.91 -50.84
N PHE A 129 6.09 -27.92 -50.90
CA PHE A 129 6.85 -27.60 -52.11
C PHE A 129 7.77 -28.76 -52.54
N ILE A 130 8.49 -29.36 -51.60
CA ILE A 130 9.38 -30.49 -51.90
C ILE A 130 8.57 -31.69 -52.40
N LEU A 131 7.44 -32.01 -51.77
CA LEU A 131 6.60 -33.13 -52.17
C LEU A 131 6.06 -32.95 -53.61
N ASN A 132 5.57 -31.76 -53.93
CA ASN A 132 5.07 -31.44 -55.27
C ASN A 132 6.19 -31.45 -56.34
N ALA A 133 7.38 -30.95 -56.01
CA ALA A 133 8.52 -30.99 -56.90
C ALA A 133 8.96 -32.44 -57.20
N VAL A 134 8.98 -33.32 -56.19
CA VAL A 134 9.30 -34.75 -56.36
C VAL A 134 8.25 -35.48 -57.19
N LEU A 135 6.96 -35.17 -57.01
CA LEU A 135 5.88 -35.77 -57.80
C LEU A 135 5.87 -35.31 -59.26
N SER A 136 6.35 -34.09 -59.55
CA SER A 136 6.39 -33.54 -60.91
C SER A 136 7.58 -34.04 -61.75
N LEU A 137 8.51 -34.77 -61.13
CA LEU A 137 9.71 -35.35 -61.77
C LEU A 137 9.53 -36.84 -62.15
N LYS A 138 8.35 -37.42 -61.90
CA LYS A 138 7.95 -38.76 -62.35
C LYS A 138 7.02 -38.68 -63.54
#